data_AF-A0A957AAQ8-F1
#
_entry.id   AF-A0A957AAQ8-F1
#
_cell.length_a   1.000
_cell.length_b   1.000
_cell.length_c   1.000
_cell.angle_alpha   90.00
_cell.angle_beta   90.00
_cell.angle_gamma   90.00
#
_symmetry.space_group_name_H-M   'P 1'
#
loop_
_entity.id
_entity.type
_entity.pdbx_description
1 polymer ?
#
loop_
_entity_poly.entity_id
_entity_poly.type
_entity_poly.pdbx_seq_one_letter_code
_entity_poly.pdbx_strand_id
1 'polypeptide(L)'
;EELERTGMRVQALEMAGAGTGSALMASAASSIIGFAIMAFAPMPMFATYGLLTAVMIFFSAAAALLVLPSLLMLVTRDEEPEVATAPSGVAVAAE
;
A
#
# COMPACT_ATOMS: atom_id res chain seq x y z
N GLU A 1 -6.23 -27.66 7.87
CA GLU A 1 -6.77 -26.39 8.39
C GLU A 1 -5.76 -25.25 8.37
N GLU A 2 -4.53 -25.39 8.88
CA GLU A 2 -3.53 -24.29 8.87
C GLU A 2 -3.08 -23.84 7.47
N LEU A 3 -2.91 -24.77 6.51
CA LEU A 3 -2.51 -24.46 5.12
C LEU A 3 -3.56 -23.66 4.34
N GLU A 4 -4.85 -23.90 4.57
CA GLU A 4 -5.93 -23.13 3.95
C GLU A 4 -5.96 -21.70 4.49
N ARG A 5 -5.58 -21.51 5.76
CA ARG A 5 -5.52 -20.19 6.41
C ARG A 5 -4.39 -19.32 5.86
N THR A 6 -3.22 -19.90 5.57
CA THR A 6 -2.10 -19.19 4.93
C THR A 6 -2.44 -18.80 3.49
N GLY A 7 -3.08 -19.70 2.73
CA GLY A 7 -3.55 -19.40 1.38
C GLY A 7 -4.58 -18.26 1.34
N MET A 8 -5.54 -18.26 2.29
CA MET A 8 -6.51 -17.19 2.42
C MET A 8 -5.88 -15.84 2.83
N ARG A 9 -4.83 -15.84 3.66
CA ARG A 9 -4.11 -14.59 4.02
C ARG A 9 -3.44 -13.95 2.81
N VAL A 10 -2.73 -14.74 2.01
CA VAL A 10 -2.07 -14.26 0.78
C VAL A 10 -3.12 -13.72 -0.21
N GLN A 11 -4.23 -14.44 -0.37
CA GLN A 11 -5.31 -14.02 -1.27
C GLN A 11 -6.04 -12.75 -0.77
N ALA A 12 -6.23 -12.60 0.54
CA ALA A 12 -6.78 -11.38 1.14
C ALA A 12 -5.84 -10.17 0.97
N LEU A 13 -4.53 -10.39 1.07
CA LEU A 13 -3.51 -9.38 0.83
C LEU A 13 -3.43 -8.97 -0.64
N GLU A 14 -3.56 -9.91 -1.56
CA GLU A 14 -3.63 -9.63 -3.01
C GLU A 14 -4.91 -8.85 -3.36
N MET A 15 -6.06 -9.26 -2.83
CA MET A 15 -7.33 -8.54 -2.97
C MET A 15 -7.27 -7.12 -2.38
N ALA A 16 -6.66 -6.97 -1.20
CA ALA A 16 -6.44 -5.67 -0.57
C ALA A 16 -5.48 -4.80 -1.39
N GLY A 17 -4.39 -5.36 -1.90
CA GLY A 17 -3.43 -4.67 -2.76
C GLY A 17 -4.03 -4.21 -4.09
N ALA A 18 -4.83 -5.05 -4.74
CA ALA A 18 -5.54 -4.71 -5.98
C ALA A 18 -6.59 -3.61 -5.76
N GLY A 19 -7.39 -3.72 -4.70
CA GLY A 19 -8.41 -2.73 -4.35
C GLY A 19 -7.79 -1.38 -3.95
N THR A 20 -6.82 -1.39 -3.04
CA THR A 20 -6.16 -0.17 -2.57
C THR A 20 -5.29 0.47 -3.64
N GLY A 21 -4.60 -0.32 -4.47
CA GLY A 21 -3.74 0.20 -5.53
C GLY A 21 -4.50 1.02 -6.58
N SER A 22 -5.71 0.59 -6.96
CA SER A 22 -6.57 1.35 -7.88
C SER A 22 -7.07 2.66 -7.26
N ALA A 23 -7.42 2.67 -5.97
CA ALA A 23 -7.77 3.88 -5.24
C ALA A 23 -6.58 4.85 -5.10
N LEU A 24 -5.37 4.31 -4.87
CA LEU A 24 -4.13 5.08 -4.77
C LEU A 24 -3.74 5.69 -6.12
N MET A 25 -3.92 4.95 -7.22
CA MET A 25 -3.77 5.46 -8.58
C MET A 25 -4.75 6.60 -8.88
N ALA A 26 -6.01 6.51 -8.45
CA ALA A 26 -6.97 7.59 -8.63
C ALA A 26 -6.55 8.86 -7.87
N SER A 27 -6.05 8.72 -6.64
CA SER A 27 -5.52 9.83 -5.84
C SER A 27 -4.27 10.45 -6.49
N ALA A 28 -3.32 9.63 -6.92
CA ALA A 28 -2.12 10.06 -7.62
C ALA A 28 -2.45 10.74 -8.95
N ALA A 29 -3.41 10.21 -9.72
CA ALA A 29 -3.85 10.78 -10.99
C ALA A 29 -4.41 12.20 -10.81
N SER A 30 -5.23 12.43 -9.79
CA SER A 30 -5.74 13.78 -9.49
C SER A 30 -4.62 14.78 -9.16
N SER A 31 -3.59 14.31 -8.43
CA SER A 31 -2.42 15.11 -8.09
C SER A 31 -1.58 15.43 -9.34
N ILE A 32 -1.30 14.43 -10.17
CA ILE A 32 -0.57 14.60 -11.44
C ILE A 32 -1.30 15.60 -12.33
N ILE A 33 -2.62 15.48 -12.47
CA ILE A 33 -3.43 16.43 -13.26
C ILE A 33 -3.30 17.85 -12.70
N GLY A 34 -3.40 18.04 -11.39
CA GLY A 34 -3.25 19.35 -10.75
C GLY A 34 -1.88 20.00 -11.01
N PHE A 35 -0.79 19.24 -10.85
CA PHE A 35 0.56 19.73 -11.11
C PHE A 35 0.86 19.89 -12.62
N ALA A 36 0.28 19.06 -13.47
CA ALA A 36 0.37 19.19 -14.93
C ALA A 36 -0.32 20.46 -15.42
N ILE A 37 -1.45 20.87 -14.82
CA ILE A 37 -2.08 22.16 -15.12
C ILE A 37 -1.16 23.32 -14.73
N MET A 38 -0.46 23.24 -13.58
CA MET A 38 0.55 24.24 -13.23
C MET A 38 1.70 24.30 -14.24
N ALA A 39 1.99 23.20 -14.95
CA ALA A 39 2.98 23.16 -16.01
C ALA A 39 2.63 24.10 -17.19
N PHE A 40 1.33 24.39 -17.40
CA PHE A 40 0.85 25.32 -18.43
C PHE A 40 0.87 26.80 -18.01
N ALA A 41 1.38 27.13 -16.82
CA ALA A 41 1.40 28.51 -16.34
C ALA A 41 2.38 29.39 -17.15
N PRO A 42 2.03 30.67 -17.43
CA PRO A 42 2.82 31.58 -18.27
C PRO A 42 4.16 32.03 -17.67
N MET A 43 4.46 31.68 -16.42
CA MET A 43 5.75 31.96 -15.78
C MET A 43 6.63 30.70 -15.77
N PRO A 44 7.86 30.76 -16.33
CA PRO A 44 8.70 29.58 -16.57
C PRO A 44 9.11 28.81 -15.30
N MET A 45 9.10 29.48 -14.15
CA MET A 45 9.41 28.86 -12.86
C MET A 45 8.32 27.87 -12.41
N PHE A 46 7.04 28.20 -12.63
CA PHE A 46 5.92 27.32 -12.27
C PHE A 46 5.76 26.16 -13.25
N ALA A 47 6.05 26.39 -14.53
CA ALA A 47 5.99 25.36 -15.55
C ALA A 47 6.93 24.18 -15.24
N THR A 48 8.19 24.51 -14.91
CA THR A 48 9.25 23.55 -14.59
C THR A 48 8.97 22.81 -13.29
N TYR A 49 8.50 23.52 -12.26
CA TYR A 49 8.13 22.92 -10.99
C TYR A 49 6.95 21.94 -11.12
N GLY A 50 5.91 22.33 -11.87
CA GLY A 50 4.74 21.49 -12.13
C GLY A 50 5.11 20.19 -12.86
N LEU A 51 5.94 20.28 -13.90
CA LEU A 51 6.39 19.11 -14.65
C LEU A 51 7.26 18.17 -13.80
N LEU A 52 8.26 18.69 -13.09
CA LEU A 52 9.12 17.89 -12.19
C LEU A 52 8.30 17.17 -11.12
N THR A 53 7.36 17.89 -10.49
CA THR A 53 6.53 17.34 -9.41
C THR A 53 5.57 16.28 -9.95
N ALA A 54 4.95 16.50 -11.11
CA ALA A 54 4.07 15.51 -11.74
C ALA A 54 4.81 14.19 -12.06
N VAL A 55 6.02 14.29 -12.64
CA VAL A 55 6.87 13.11 -12.91
C VAL A 55 7.30 12.43 -11.62
N MET A 56 7.68 13.20 -10.59
CA MET A 56 8.04 12.67 -9.28
C MET A 56 6.90 11.88 -8.63
N ILE A 57 5.67 12.42 -8.66
CA ILE A 57 4.48 11.75 -8.13
C ILE A 57 4.22 10.46 -8.89
N PHE A 58 4.31 10.48 -10.22
CA PHE A 58 4.11 9.29 -11.04
C PHE A 58 5.09 8.17 -10.67
N PHE A 59 6.39 8.48 -10.61
CA PHE A 59 7.40 7.50 -10.22
C PHE A 59 7.24 7.05 -8.77
N SER A 60 6.90 7.94 -7.84
CA SER A 60 6.67 7.62 -6.43
C SER A 60 5.46 6.67 -6.26
N ALA A 61 4.36 6.95 -6.95
CA ALA A 61 3.17 6.10 -6.93
C ALA A 61 3.45 4.72 -7.53
N ALA A 62 4.13 4.65 -8.68
CA ALA A 62 4.53 3.40 -9.30
C ALA A 62 5.48 2.60 -8.40
N ALA A 63 6.48 3.26 -7.81
CA ALA A 63 7.40 2.64 -6.87
C ALA A 63 6.67 2.12 -5.63
N ALA A 64 5.75 2.88 -5.04
CA ALA A 64 4.97 2.44 -3.89
C ALA A 64 4.12 1.19 -4.21
N LEU A 65 3.48 1.15 -5.39
CA LEU A 65 2.69 0.00 -5.84
C LEU A 65 3.53 -1.25 -6.12
N LEU A 66 4.80 -1.09 -6.51
CA LEU A 66 5.73 -2.20 -6.72
C LEU A 66 6.43 -2.63 -5.42
N VAL A 67 6.76 -1.67 -4.56
CA VAL A 67 7.43 -1.90 -3.28
C VAL A 67 6.50 -2.58 -2.29
N LEU A 68 5.21 -2.23 -2.26
CA LEU A 68 4.25 -2.84 -1.34
C LEU A 68 4.13 -4.37 -1.51
N PRO A 69 3.89 -4.95 -2.71
CA PRO A 69 3.88 -6.39 -2.90
C PRO A 69 5.27 -7.02 -2.68
N SER A 70 6.36 -6.33 -3.03
CA SER A 70 7.71 -6.82 -2.73
C SER A 70 8.00 -6.91 -1.24
N LEU A 71 7.59 -5.92 -0.45
CA LEU A 71 7.70 -5.94 1.01
C LEU A 71 6.80 -7.02 1.61
N LEU A 72 5.58 -7.15 1.10
CA LEU A 72 4.64 -8.18 1.54
C LEU A 72 5.19 -9.59 1.33
N MET A 73 5.75 -9.87 0.15
CA MET A 73 6.38 -11.16 -0.13
C MET A 73 7.57 -11.47 0.78
N LEU A 74 8.28 -10.43 1.25
CA LEU A 74 9.40 -10.57 2.18
C LEU A 74 8.89 -10.83 3.61
N VAL A 75 7.95 -10.01 4.10
CA VAL A 75 7.39 -10.13 5.46
C VAL A 75 6.64 -11.45 5.65
N THR A 76 5.88 -11.93 4.66
CA THR A 76 5.20 -13.23 4.74
C THR A 76 6.19 -14.41 4.81
N ARG A 77 7.47 -14.22 4.45
CA ARG A 77 8.51 -15.24 4.66
C ARG A 77 9.07 -15.28 6.09
N ASP A 78 8.93 -14.19 6.84
CA ASP A 78 9.48 -14.05 8.20
C ASP A 78 8.45 -14.41 9.31
N GLU A 79 7.18 -14.66 8.97
CA GLU A 79 6.21 -15.27 9.89
C GLU A 79 6.46 -16.78 10.04
N GLU A 80 7.59 -17.18 10.67
CA GLU A 80 7.56 -18.41 11.48
C GLU A 80 6.45 -18.23 12.53
N PRO A 81 5.56 -19.21 12.73
CA PRO A 81 4.44 -19.07 13.64
C PRO A 81 5.01 -18.89 15.04
N GLU A 82 5.03 -17.65 15.53
CA GLU A 82 5.20 -17.38 16.95
C GLU A 82 4.07 -18.14 17.62
N VAL A 83 4.46 -19.28 18.20
CA VAL A 83 3.67 -20.12 19.07
C VAL A 83 3.07 -19.19 20.10
N ALA A 84 1.83 -18.79 19.83
CA ALA A 84 0.93 -18.17 20.77
C ALA A 84 0.75 -19.18 21.89
N THR A 85 1.70 -19.15 22.81
CA THR A 85 1.67 -19.81 24.09
C THR A 85 0.55 -19.13 24.84
N ALA A 86 -0.66 -19.62 24.63
CA ALA A 86 -1.74 -19.40 25.55
C ALA A 86 -1.32 -19.96 26.92
N PRO A 87 -1.55 -19.22 28.00
CA PRO A 87 -2.07 -19.84 29.21
C PRO A 87 -3.59 -19.76 29.12
N SER A 88 -4.20 -20.90 28.81
CA SER A 88 -5.60 -21.16 29.05
C SER A 88 -5.89 -21.18 30.55
N GLY A 89 -6.80 -20.30 30.97
CA GLY A 89 -7.85 -20.62 31.95
C GLY A 89 -7.49 -20.63 33.42
N VAL A 90 -7.84 -19.55 34.14
CA VAL A 90 -8.41 -19.65 35.49
C VAL A 90 -9.45 -18.51 35.70
N ALA A 91 -10.72 -18.93 35.77
CA ALA A 91 -11.78 -18.43 36.66
C ALA A 91 -12.41 -17.04 36.39
N VAL A 92 -13.72 -16.98 36.06
CA VAL A 92 -14.89 -16.95 37.00
C VAL A 92 -15.49 -15.53 36.91
N ALA A 93 -16.63 -15.33 36.23
CA ALA A 93 -17.99 -15.52 36.75
C ALA A 93 -18.24 -14.71 38.04
N ALA A 94 -19.20 -13.78 37.97
CA ALA A 94 -19.66 -12.84 39.01
C ALA A 94 -18.80 -11.57 39.16
N GLU A 95 -19.21 -10.46 38.55
CA GLU A 95 -20.19 -9.52 39.12
C GLU A 95 -20.98 -8.82 38.01
#